data_AF-E0S3V7-F1
#
_entry.id   AF-E0S3V7-F1
#
_cell.length_a   1.000
_cell.length_b   1.000
_cell.length_c   1.000
_cell.angle_alpha   90.00
_cell.angle_beta   90.00
_cell.angle_gamma   90.00
#
_symmetry.space_group_name_H-M   'P 1'
#
loop_
_entity.id
_entity.type
_entity.pdbx_description
1 polymer ?
#
loop_
_entity_poly.entity_id
_entity_poly.type
_entity_poly.pdbx_seq_one_letter_code
_entity_poly.pdbx_strand_id
1 'polypeptide(L)'
;MSTKKNENLLVYKLCRIKSDKLYPLYVESDKEIVLGKWLKASCGPLADATHVKASGCGGKLSLRPGWHTTNVPWTDWIGARQPDGSLARRPDSVWCECEIRGDELTVTERNGLRTIPKGYYRFKTNSKQRDPWLISGEIKVNRILPDDEVDKICMEKGFIPQKLAAR
;
A
#
# COMPACT_ATOMS: atom_id res chain seq x y z
N MET A 1 22.99 -25.59 10.55
CA MET A 1 21.77 -25.07 9.90
C MET A 1 21.44 -23.74 10.56
N SER A 2 21.71 -22.62 9.91
CA SER A 2 21.47 -21.29 10.49
C SER A 2 19.99 -20.95 10.25
N THR A 3 19.19 -20.95 11.31
CA THR A 3 17.81 -20.46 11.30
C THR A 3 17.84 -18.96 11.01
N LYS A 4 17.61 -18.57 9.75
CA LYS A 4 17.38 -17.16 9.42
C LYS A 4 16.19 -16.68 10.26
N LYS A 5 16.45 -15.72 11.14
CA LYS A 5 15.44 -15.02 11.91
C LYS A 5 14.53 -14.32 10.89
N ASN A 6 13.22 -14.55 10.94
CA ASN A 6 12.25 -13.79 10.15
C ASN A 6 12.26 -12.36 10.66
N GLU A 7 13.13 -11.53 10.10
CA GLU A 7 13.15 -10.09 10.37
C GLU A 7 11.93 -9.44 9.71
N ASN A 8 11.26 -8.57 10.46
CA ASN A 8 10.18 -7.76 9.91
C ASN A 8 10.76 -6.85 8.82
N LEU A 9 10.06 -6.73 7.69
CA LEU A 9 10.44 -5.80 6.63
C LEU A 9 9.76 -4.46 6.86
N LEU A 10 10.56 -3.39 6.93
CA LEU A 10 10.08 -2.01 6.96
C LEU A 10 9.51 -1.64 5.59
N VAL A 11 8.26 -1.17 5.57
CA VAL A 11 7.53 -0.78 4.36
C VAL A 11 6.67 0.45 4.63
N TYR A 12 6.10 1.01 3.57
CA TYR A 12 5.26 2.19 3.65
C TYR A 12 3.87 1.93 3.08
N LYS A 13 2.86 2.51 3.72
CA LYS A 13 1.47 2.40 3.27
C LYS A 13 0.80 3.76 3.23
N LEU A 14 0.20 4.09 2.09
CA LEU A 14 -0.69 5.23 1.99
C LEU A 14 -2.07 4.84 2.53
N CYS A 15 -2.55 5.60 3.52
CA CYS A 15 -3.81 5.39 4.21
C CYS A 15 -4.68 6.63 4.09
N ARG A 16 -5.99 6.47 4.23
CA ARG A 16 -6.91 7.59 4.45
C ARG A 16 -6.93 7.93 5.94
N ILE A 17 -6.93 9.21 6.27
CA ILE A 17 -7.14 9.70 7.63
C ILE A 17 -8.49 10.42 7.72
N LYS A 18 -9.30 10.08 8.72
CA LYS A 18 -10.59 10.73 9.01
C LYS A 18 -10.84 10.69 10.50
N SER A 19 -11.08 11.85 11.12
CA SER A 19 -11.33 11.97 12.57
C SER A 19 -10.26 11.23 13.40
N ASP A 20 -8.99 11.49 13.08
CA ASP A 20 -7.79 10.89 13.70
C ASP A 20 -7.69 9.36 13.62
N LYS A 21 -8.50 8.73 12.76
CA LYS A 21 -8.48 7.30 12.50
C LYS A 21 -7.96 7.01 11.10
N LEU A 22 -7.26 5.88 10.98
CA LEU A 22 -6.69 5.40 9.73
C LEU A 22 -7.58 4.36 9.08
N TYR A 23 -7.66 4.43 7.75
CA TYR A 23 -8.45 3.51 6.94
C TYR A 23 -7.69 3.13 5.66
N PRO A 24 -7.95 1.94 5.09
CA PRO A 24 -7.53 1.62 3.73
C PRO A 24 -8.10 2.62 2.72
N LEU A 25 -7.35 2.90 1.65
CA LEU A 25 -7.81 3.84 0.61
C LEU A 25 -9.03 3.34 -0.17
N TYR A 26 -9.07 2.04 -0.47
CA TYR A 26 -9.93 1.48 -1.51
C TYR A 26 -10.75 0.28 -1.04
N VAL A 27 -10.10 -0.84 -0.72
CA VAL A 27 -10.76 -2.09 -0.32
C VAL A 27 -10.96 -2.08 1.19
N GLU A 28 -12.19 -2.34 1.64
CA GLU A 28 -12.57 -2.25 3.06
C GLU A 28 -12.22 -0.88 3.67
N SER A 29 -12.52 0.20 2.93
CA SER A 29 -12.17 1.58 3.28
C SER A 29 -12.88 2.13 4.52
N ASP A 30 -13.75 1.33 5.13
CA ASP A 30 -14.49 1.57 6.38
C ASP A 30 -13.90 0.79 7.57
N LYS A 31 -12.93 -0.11 7.35
CA LYS A 31 -12.26 -0.83 8.42
C LYS A 31 -11.09 -0.03 8.98
N GLU A 32 -11.22 0.33 10.25
CA GLU A 32 -10.18 1.07 10.97
C GLU A 32 -8.87 0.25 11.05
N ILE A 33 -7.75 0.91 10.74
CA ILE A 33 -6.40 0.42 10.95
C ILE A 33 -5.94 0.92 12.32
N VAL A 34 -5.80 -0.02 13.25
CA VAL A 34 -5.32 0.28 14.61
C VAL A 34 -3.80 0.23 14.64
N LEU A 35 -3.17 1.32 15.09
CA LEU A 35 -1.72 1.41 15.23
C LEU A 35 -1.16 0.38 16.22
N GLY A 36 0.07 -0.08 15.97
CA GLY A 36 0.83 -1.00 16.83
C GLY A 36 0.33 -2.45 16.82
N LYS A 37 -0.80 -2.76 16.16
CA LYS A 37 -1.37 -4.10 16.10
C LYS A 37 -1.05 -4.79 14.78
N TRP A 38 -0.79 -6.09 14.85
CA TRP A 38 -0.73 -6.94 13.66
C TRP A 38 -2.14 -7.20 13.13
N LEU A 39 -2.37 -6.80 11.88
CA LEU A 39 -3.65 -6.94 11.19
C LEU A 39 -3.51 -7.95 10.05
N LYS A 40 -4.38 -8.96 10.06
CA LYS A 40 -4.50 -9.91 8.95
C LYS A 40 -5.16 -9.26 7.76
N ALA A 41 -4.64 -9.55 6.58
CA ALA A 41 -5.27 -9.18 5.34
C ALA A 41 -6.61 -9.91 5.18
N SER A 42 -7.47 -9.32 4.37
CA SER A 42 -8.72 -9.88 3.90
C SER A 42 -8.77 -9.73 2.37
N CYS A 43 -9.66 -10.48 1.73
CA CYS A 43 -9.93 -10.30 0.31
C CYS A 43 -10.82 -9.07 0.05
N GLY A 44 -11.67 -8.70 1.01
CA GLY A 44 -12.83 -7.86 0.76
C GLY A 44 -13.91 -8.58 -0.07
N PRO A 45 -15.06 -7.94 -0.28
CA PRO A 45 -16.13 -8.51 -1.08
C PRO A 45 -15.77 -8.53 -2.58
N LEU A 46 -16.04 -9.65 -3.26
CA LEU A 46 -15.87 -9.76 -4.69
C LEU A 46 -16.86 -8.85 -5.44
N ALA A 47 -16.39 -8.19 -6.50
CA ALA A 47 -17.24 -7.53 -7.48
C ALA A 47 -17.57 -8.49 -8.63
N ASP A 48 -16.58 -9.29 -9.06
CA ASP A 48 -16.71 -10.36 -10.04
C ASP A 48 -15.57 -11.39 -9.84
N ALA A 49 -15.43 -12.37 -10.74
CA ALA A 49 -14.41 -13.43 -10.66
C ALA A 49 -12.95 -12.93 -10.68
N THR A 50 -12.72 -11.68 -11.09
CA THR A 50 -11.40 -11.08 -11.28
C THR A 50 -11.21 -9.75 -10.56
N HIS A 51 -12.23 -9.26 -9.84
CA HIS A 51 -12.21 -7.99 -9.14
C HIS A 51 -12.83 -8.05 -7.74
N VAL A 52 -12.32 -7.19 -6.86
CA VAL A 52 -12.90 -6.86 -5.56
C VAL A 52 -13.61 -5.52 -5.62
N LYS A 53 -14.64 -5.33 -4.79
CA LYS A 53 -15.28 -4.02 -4.64
C LYS A 53 -14.30 -3.05 -3.98
N ALA A 54 -14.27 -1.83 -4.49
CA ALA A 54 -13.39 -0.78 -4.01
C ALA A 54 -14.15 0.55 -3.92
N SER A 55 -13.85 1.33 -2.88
CA SER A 55 -14.23 2.73 -2.81
C SER A 55 -13.39 3.52 -3.82
N GLY A 56 -14.03 4.31 -4.69
CA GLY A 56 -13.33 4.95 -5.82
C GLY A 56 -12.94 3.97 -6.93
N CYS A 57 -12.03 4.38 -7.83
CA CYS A 57 -11.52 3.54 -8.93
C CYS A 57 -12.59 2.86 -9.82
N GLY A 58 -13.74 3.51 -10.03
CA GLY A 58 -14.85 2.92 -10.79
C GLY A 58 -15.57 1.77 -10.07
N GLY A 59 -15.42 1.65 -8.75
CA GLY A 59 -16.13 0.67 -7.91
C GLY A 59 -15.45 -0.69 -7.80
N LYS A 60 -14.39 -0.94 -8.57
CA LYS A 60 -13.72 -2.25 -8.64
C LYS A 60 -12.20 -2.15 -8.81
N LEU A 61 -11.47 -3.08 -8.21
CA LEU A 61 -10.03 -3.25 -8.38
C LEU A 61 -9.70 -4.70 -8.69
N SER A 62 -8.63 -4.95 -9.43
CA SER A 62 -8.21 -6.32 -9.74
C SER A 62 -7.98 -7.14 -8.47
N LEU A 63 -8.45 -8.38 -8.46
CA LEU A 63 -8.36 -9.30 -7.34
C LEU A 63 -6.91 -9.71 -7.07
N ARG A 64 -6.31 -9.08 -6.04
CA ARG A 64 -5.01 -9.43 -5.46
C ARG A 64 -5.12 -9.30 -3.94
N PRO A 65 -5.57 -10.35 -3.23
CA PRO A 65 -5.76 -10.24 -1.79
C PRO A 65 -4.45 -9.98 -1.05
N GLY A 66 -4.46 -9.06 -0.09
CA GLY A 66 -3.27 -8.71 0.69
C GLY A 66 -3.11 -7.22 0.96
N TRP A 67 -2.26 -6.89 1.93
CA TRP A 67 -1.86 -5.51 2.21
C TRP A 67 -0.87 -5.04 1.15
N HIS A 68 -1.28 -4.05 0.36
CA HIS A 68 -0.39 -3.40 -0.60
C HIS A 68 0.41 -2.30 0.11
N THR A 69 1.73 -2.41 0.01
CA THR A 69 2.73 -1.50 0.59
C THR A 69 3.87 -1.24 -0.40
N THR A 70 4.69 -0.22 -0.15
CA THR A 70 5.80 0.20 -1.00
C THR A 70 7.11 0.22 -0.21
N ASN A 71 8.25 0.17 -0.92
CA ASN A 71 9.58 0.30 -0.30
C ASN A 71 9.95 1.75 0.07
N VAL A 72 9.26 2.72 -0.53
CA VAL A 72 9.43 4.16 -0.32
C VAL A 72 8.02 4.75 -0.17
N PRO A 73 7.77 5.77 0.69
CA PRO A 73 6.46 6.40 0.84
C PRO A 73 6.12 7.28 -0.39
N TRP A 74 6.03 6.66 -1.55
CA TRP A 74 5.89 7.33 -2.84
C TRP A 74 5.08 6.49 -3.84
N THR A 75 4.37 7.18 -4.75
CA THR A 75 3.66 6.60 -5.88
C THR A 75 3.36 7.66 -6.96
N ASP A 76 3.38 7.28 -8.24
CA ASP A 76 2.96 8.08 -9.39
C ASP A 76 1.66 7.58 -10.04
N TRP A 77 0.96 6.64 -9.43
CA TRP A 77 -0.32 6.09 -9.94
C TRP A 77 -1.50 6.24 -8.97
N ILE A 78 -1.27 6.67 -7.72
CA ILE A 78 -2.33 6.99 -6.75
C ILE A 78 -2.31 8.49 -6.45
N GLY A 79 -3.49 9.12 -6.53
CA GLY A 79 -3.63 10.54 -6.19
C GLY A 79 -4.88 11.19 -6.76
N ALA A 80 -4.80 12.51 -6.90
CA ALA A 80 -5.73 13.37 -7.63
C ALA A 80 -4.96 14.07 -8.75
N ARG A 81 -5.45 13.92 -9.99
CA ARG A 81 -4.85 14.61 -11.14
C ARG A 81 -5.15 16.11 -11.04
N GLN A 82 -4.12 16.91 -11.20
CA GLN A 82 -4.16 18.37 -11.15
C GLN A 82 -4.41 18.96 -12.55
N PRO A 83 -4.81 20.25 -12.66
CA PRO A 83 -5.03 20.91 -13.95
C PRO A 83 -3.81 20.92 -14.88
N ASP A 84 -2.60 20.95 -14.32
CA ASP A 84 -1.33 20.88 -15.06
C ASP A 84 -0.95 19.46 -15.51
N GLY A 85 -1.82 18.47 -15.25
CA GLY A 85 -1.60 17.06 -15.56
C GLY A 85 -0.76 16.31 -14.53
N SER A 86 -0.19 16.99 -13.52
CA SER A 86 0.56 16.35 -12.44
C SER A 86 -0.36 15.51 -11.53
N LEU A 87 0.22 14.57 -10.81
CA LEU A 87 -0.50 13.74 -9.84
C LEU A 87 -0.10 14.15 -8.43
N ALA A 88 -1.08 14.64 -7.66
CA ALA A 88 -0.88 15.06 -6.27
C ALA A 88 -1.54 14.08 -5.29
N ARG A 89 -0.99 14.00 -4.08
CA ARG A 89 -1.50 13.20 -2.97
C ARG A 89 -2.81 13.82 -2.47
N ARG A 90 -3.81 13.01 -2.12
CA ARG A 90 -5.10 13.55 -1.65
C ARG A 90 -4.96 14.19 -0.26
N PRO A 91 -5.69 15.26 0.07
CA PRO A 91 -5.57 15.94 1.36
C PRO A 91 -5.96 15.07 2.56
N ASP A 92 -6.82 14.06 2.34
CA ASP A 92 -7.26 13.10 3.35
C ASP A 92 -6.37 11.86 3.42
N SER A 93 -5.17 11.89 2.85
CA SER A 93 -4.26 10.74 2.84
C SER A 93 -2.90 11.04 3.44
N VAL A 94 -2.39 10.05 4.18
CA VAL A 94 -1.14 10.10 4.93
C VAL A 94 -0.33 8.83 4.68
N TRP A 95 0.98 8.97 4.60
CA TRP A 95 1.87 7.82 4.60
C TRP A 95 2.09 7.31 6.02
N CYS A 96 2.15 6.01 6.15
CA CYS A 96 2.43 5.35 7.42
C CYS A 96 3.66 4.47 7.26
N GLU A 97 4.49 4.46 8.30
CA GLU A 97 5.58 3.50 8.47
C GLU A 97 5.01 2.20 9.02
N CYS A 98 5.33 1.09 8.36
CA CYS A 98 4.73 -0.20 8.60
C CYS A 98 5.77 -1.31 8.63
N GLU A 99 5.39 -2.44 9.21
CA GLU A 99 6.11 -3.70 9.14
C GLU A 99 5.25 -4.75 8.44
N ILE A 100 5.89 -5.59 7.64
CA ILE A 100 5.32 -6.85 7.16
C ILE A 100 6.21 -8.01 7.60
N ARG A 101 5.66 -9.23 7.64
CA ARG A 101 6.38 -10.43 8.10
C ARG A 101 6.16 -11.62 7.18
N GLY A 102 7.02 -12.61 7.34
CA GLY A 102 7.02 -13.85 6.56
C GLY A 102 8.01 -13.80 5.39
N ASP A 103 8.14 -14.93 4.71
CA ASP A 103 9.11 -15.08 3.63
C ASP A 103 8.65 -14.39 2.34
N GLU A 104 9.61 -13.93 1.54
CA GLU A 104 9.35 -13.50 0.16
C GLU A 104 8.99 -14.71 -0.69
N LEU A 105 7.83 -14.65 -1.34
CA LEU A 105 7.31 -15.71 -2.19
C LEU A 105 7.67 -15.44 -3.65
N THR A 106 8.09 -16.49 -4.35
CA THR A 106 8.18 -16.48 -5.81
C THR A 106 6.79 -16.69 -6.40
N VAL A 107 6.28 -15.69 -7.12
CA VAL A 107 4.97 -15.70 -7.79
C VAL A 107 5.19 -15.56 -9.28
N THR A 108 4.72 -16.54 -10.06
CA THR A 108 4.90 -16.59 -11.53
C THR A 108 3.62 -16.21 -12.27
N GLU A 109 2.50 -16.10 -11.56
CA GLU A 109 1.22 -15.69 -12.06
C GLU A 109 1.27 -14.25 -12.55
N ARG A 110 0.99 -14.06 -13.86
CA ARG A 110 0.97 -12.74 -14.51
C ARG A 110 0.15 -11.69 -13.75
N ASN A 111 -0.94 -12.11 -13.11
CA ASN A 111 -1.87 -11.24 -12.41
C ASN A 111 -1.66 -11.20 -10.90
N GLY A 112 -0.59 -11.82 -10.39
CA GLY A 112 -0.38 -12.02 -8.95
C GLY A 112 -1.28 -13.11 -8.37
N LEU A 113 -1.17 -13.31 -7.06
CA LEU A 113 -1.95 -14.32 -6.35
C LEU A 113 -3.43 -13.91 -6.24
N ARG A 114 -4.31 -14.92 -6.35
CA ARG A 114 -5.76 -14.78 -6.10
C ARG A 114 -6.16 -15.15 -4.68
N THR A 115 -5.19 -15.48 -3.83
CA THR A 115 -5.33 -15.84 -2.43
C THR A 115 -4.42 -14.95 -1.58
N ILE A 116 -4.73 -14.85 -0.28
CA ILE A 116 -3.89 -14.08 0.65
C ILE A 116 -2.53 -14.79 0.78
N PRO A 117 -1.40 -14.09 0.56
CA PRO A 117 -0.08 -14.70 0.67
C PRO A 117 0.22 -15.09 2.13
N LYS A 118 0.91 -16.23 2.32
CA LYS A 118 1.41 -16.65 3.65
C LYS A 118 2.65 -15.88 4.13
N GLY A 119 3.22 -15.06 3.26
CA GLY A 119 4.32 -14.13 3.54
C GLY A 119 4.06 -12.85 2.74
N TYR A 120 4.98 -12.49 1.85
CA TYR A 120 4.77 -11.39 0.91
C TYR A 120 5.33 -11.68 -0.47
N TYR A 121 4.88 -10.95 -1.49
CA TYR A 121 5.47 -11.02 -2.83
C TYR A 121 5.53 -9.65 -3.49
N ARG A 122 6.40 -9.52 -4.50
CA ARG A 122 6.54 -8.31 -5.28
C ARG A 122 5.61 -8.34 -6.49
N PHE A 123 4.92 -7.23 -6.75
CA PHE A 123 4.03 -7.12 -7.91
C PHE A 123 4.14 -5.76 -8.59
N LYS A 124 4.32 -5.75 -9.91
CA LYS A 124 4.26 -4.52 -10.73
C LYS A 124 2.96 -4.50 -11.53
N THR A 125 2.24 -3.39 -11.47
CA THR A 125 1.01 -3.18 -12.25
C THR A 125 1.32 -3.03 -13.74
N ASN A 126 2.50 -2.50 -14.06
CA ASN A 126 3.01 -2.38 -15.42
C ASN A 126 4.54 -2.47 -15.43
N SER A 127 5.15 -2.75 -16.60
CA SER A 127 6.60 -2.94 -16.74
C SER A 127 7.43 -1.69 -16.45
N LYS A 128 6.85 -0.49 -16.61
CA LYS A 128 7.51 0.80 -16.37
C LYS A 128 7.48 1.23 -14.91
N GLN A 129 6.72 0.55 -14.06
CA GLN A 129 6.61 0.85 -12.64
C GLN A 129 8.00 0.70 -12.00
N ARG A 130 8.53 1.80 -11.46
CA ARG A 130 9.87 1.85 -10.86
C ARG A 130 9.98 0.86 -9.71
N ASP A 131 9.13 1.05 -8.69
CA ASP A 131 9.08 0.19 -7.51
C ASP A 131 7.85 -0.71 -7.50
N PRO A 132 8.01 -2.01 -7.23
CA PRO A 132 6.89 -2.92 -7.10
C PRO A 132 6.09 -2.65 -5.83
N TRP A 133 4.82 -3.06 -5.85
CA TRP A 133 4.08 -3.35 -4.64
C TRP A 133 4.73 -4.49 -3.87
N LEU A 134 4.72 -4.40 -2.55
CA LEU A 134 4.88 -5.52 -1.63
C LEU A 134 3.49 -5.89 -1.12
N ILE A 135 3.00 -7.05 -1.53
CA ILE A 135 1.67 -7.57 -1.18
C ILE A 135 1.85 -8.64 -0.11
N SER A 136 1.40 -8.36 1.12
CA SER A 136 1.61 -9.23 2.28
C SER A 136 0.30 -9.73 2.91
N GLY A 137 0.40 -10.86 3.62
CA GLY A 137 -0.73 -11.43 4.35
C GLY A 137 -1.05 -10.70 5.64
N GLU A 138 -0.07 -10.00 6.22
CA GLU A 138 -0.19 -9.30 7.49
C GLU A 138 0.61 -7.99 7.45
N ILE A 139 0.14 -7.00 8.19
CA ILE A 139 0.80 -5.71 8.37
C ILE A 139 0.71 -5.28 9.82
N LYS A 140 1.69 -4.53 10.29
CA LYS A 140 1.60 -3.71 11.50
C LYS A 140 1.92 -2.27 11.13
N VAL A 141 0.99 -1.36 11.42
CA VAL A 141 1.20 0.08 11.18
C VAL A 141 1.78 0.69 12.45
N ASN A 142 3.00 1.21 12.39
CA ASN A 142 3.71 1.70 13.56
C ASN A 142 3.30 3.14 13.89
N ARG A 143 3.37 4.01 12.90
CA ARG A 143 3.11 5.45 13.04
C ARG A 143 2.73 6.10 11.72
N ILE A 144 2.08 7.25 11.81
CA ILE A 144 1.88 8.17 10.69
C ILE A 144 3.19 8.94 10.49
N LEU A 145 3.60 9.10 9.23
CA LEU A 145 4.76 9.90 8.87
C LEU A 145 4.34 11.35 8.63
N PRO A 146 5.03 12.33 9.24
CA PRO A 146 4.97 13.73 8.84
C PRO A 146 5.37 13.92 7.37
N ASP A 147 4.82 14.95 6.72
CA ASP A 147 5.06 15.19 5.28
C ASP A 147 6.52 15.54 4.96
N ASP A 148 7.19 16.31 5.82
CA ASP A 148 8.61 16.62 5.69
C ASP A 148 9.49 15.37 5.82
N GLU A 149 9.12 14.42 6.68
CA GLU A 149 9.80 13.14 6.79
C GLU A 149 9.59 12.27 5.53
N VAL A 150 8.36 12.22 5.00
CA VAL A 150 8.05 11.55 3.72
C VAL A 150 8.92 12.13 2.60
N ASP A 151 8.99 13.45 2.51
CA ASP A 151 9.77 14.15 1.50
C ASP A 151 11.26 13.81 1.61
N LYS A 152 11.79 13.82 2.83
CA LYS A 152 13.18 13.43 3.10
C LYS A 152 13.48 12.00 2.67
N ILE A 153 12.64 11.02 3.06
CA ILE A 153 12.81 9.62 2.66
C ILE A 153 12.76 9.46 1.14
N CYS A 154 11.82 10.15 0.47
CA CYS A 154 11.72 10.14 -0.98
C CYS A 154 13.00 10.66 -1.63
N MET A 155 13.47 11.85 -1.23
CA MET A 155 14.66 12.47 -1.78
C MET A 155 15.92 11.62 -1.56
N GLU A 156 16.11 11.05 -0.37
CA GLU A 156 17.22 10.13 -0.06
C GLU A 156 17.23 8.88 -0.94
N LYS A 157 16.05 8.43 -1.39
CA LYS A 157 15.89 7.29 -2.30
C LYS A 157 15.84 7.71 -3.78
N GLY A 158 16.07 8.99 -4.09
CA GLY A 158 16.07 9.53 -5.44
C GLY A 158 14.67 9.60 -6.06
N PHE A 159 13.64 9.87 -5.26
CA PHE A 159 12.28 10.12 -5.70
C PHE A 159 11.93 11.60 -5.52
N ILE A 160 11.14 12.13 -6.46
CA ILE A 160 10.54 13.46 -6.33
C ILE A 160 9.27 13.29 -5.48
N PRO A 161 9.18 13.87 -4.28
CA PRO A 161 8.03 13.66 -3.40
C PRO A 161 6.71 14.10 -4.05
N GLN A 162 5.63 13.39 -3.74
CA GLN A 162 4.31 13.72 -4.26
C GLN A 162 3.75 14.90 -3.48
N LYS A 163 3.49 16.02 -4.17
CA LYS A 163 2.87 17.21 -3.56
C LYS A 163 1.47 16.88 -3.02
N LEU A 164 1.07 17.53 -1.93
CA LEU A 164 -0.32 17.50 -1.48
C LEU A 164 -1.19 18.31 -2.45
N ALA A 165 -2.36 17.78 -2.81
CA ALA A 165 -3.34 18.53 -3.57
C ALA A 165 -3.84 19.72 -2.74
N ALA A 166 -4.12 20.85 -3.40
CA ALA A 166 -4.83 21.95 -2.76
C ALA A 166 -6.20 21.46 -2.24
N ARG A 167 -6.62 21.98 -1.09
CA ARG A 167 -7.94 21.73 -0.52
C ARG A 167 -9.03 22.50 -1.26
#